data_AF-A0A1H7KJM5-F1
#
_entry.id   AF-A0A1H7KJM5-F1
#
_cell.length_a   1.000
_cell.length_b   1.000
_cell.length_c   1.000
_cell.angle_alpha   90.00
_cell.angle_beta   90.00
_cell.angle_gamma   90.00
#
_symmetry.space_group_name_H-M   'P 1'
#
loop_
_entity.id
_entity.type
_entity.pdbx_description
1 polymer ?
#
loop_
_entity_poly.entity_id
_entity_poly.type
_entity_poly.pdbx_seq_one_letter_code
_entity_poly.pdbx_strand_id
1 'polypeptide(L)'
;MADRFTGFLDSYDLFGKAIPGIAWFFGILLVLPTTLQLGIPGEEVQLKGLALILVASAFVGLIFGQGVDTLARLFEQNMEWIRRQLSGFSRILTVLYGKASVSLQPRLEQHLEANAESHPRATFYGISIFGIFGLTGFVNIIIHNYVHINTIGTVIFIAILIFISIIISIVLRELLDREDIFGQVNLLEDFQRVDPSSLIGGLYNWSHSQFDALNATVTSHRELFASYLETRADTYVEPVDPSDIGYTRFEAVIEPYLGISLEEYEDEQDLFVSIYPFVTSHLRANGFNRAEGFQARYSFCRSMWLTTSFFSTILLGIYFHTKGIHSLETLTRPQPHYLIIASLLLGWFLVITTFVSRVFEKAFSLIDSYSPTVTWIVGGGYALHIFSIQSILSKLVIGSYQTLWNGIVILLTTVVTVSRAAASLSGLLFGYNNFNEVVTIYVFGDATLGVAVFLLVAAFAFFDATGSYKRNYVEYLISETWVSLAEAVDSNNNEEAEKTGDNNRGETQNDTDDGEDDSVPDKLQNESSDNDSTGR
;
A
#
# COMPACT_ATOMS: atom_id res chain seq x y z
N MET A 1 5.64 14.13 -39.24
CA MET A 1 4.20 14.07 -38.92
C MET A 1 3.74 12.64 -38.64
N ALA A 2 4.22 11.63 -39.39
CA ALA A 2 3.96 10.21 -39.09
C ALA A 2 4.38 9.81 -37.66
N ASP A 3 5.55 10.27 -37.18
CA ASP A 3 6.02 9.94 -35.82
C ASP A 3 5.17 10.51 -34.68
N ARG A 4 4.43 11.60 -34.95
CA ARG A 4 3.46 12.15 -33.98
C ARG A 4 2.15 11.39 -33.98
N PHE A 5 1.81 10.73 -35.09
CA PHE A 5 0.59 9.93 -35.20
C PHE A 5 0.80 8.51 -34.65
N THR A 6 2.01 7.94 -34.80
CA THR A 6 2.40 6.71 -34.11
C THR A 6 2.54 6.94 -32.61
N GLY A 7 3.06 8.09 -32.17
CA GLY A 7 3.05 8.49 -30.76
C GLY A 7 1.65 8.73 -30.17
N PHE A 8 0.65 9.05 -31.00
CA PHE A 8 -0.76 9.20 -30.55
C PHE A 8 -1.44 7.85 -30.26
N LEU A 9 -0.89 6.75 -30.81
CA LEU A 9 -1.28 5.38 -30.48
C LEU A 9 -0.32 4.73 -29.48
N ASP A 10 0.45 5.56 -28.76
CA ASP A 10 1.23 5.04 -27.65
C ASP A 10 0.30 4.31 -26.68
N SER A 11 0.75 3.14 -26.25
CA SER A 11 0.07 2.27 -25.31
C SER A 11 -0.44 3.05 -24.08
N TYR A 12 0.30 4.08 -23.66
CA TYR A 12 -0.10 4.98 -22.58
C TYR A 12 -1.39 5.75 -22.86
N ASP A 13 -1.51 6.40 -24.02
CA ASP A 13 -2.68 7.21 -24.35
C ASP A 13 -3.90 6.34 -24.65
N LEU A 14 -3.71 5.19 -25.31
CA LEU A 14 -4.79 4.27 -25.61
C LEU A 14 -5.31 3.56 -24.35
N PHE A 15 -4.43 2.88 -23.61
CA PHE A 15 -4.86 2.10 -22.45
C PHE A 15 -5.11 2.99 -21.23
N GLY A 16 -4.21 3.93 -20.94
CA GLY A 16 -4.27 4.77 -19.75
C GLY A 16 -5.40 5.80 -19.77
N LYS A 17 -5.82 6.26 -20.95
CA LYS A 17 -6.84 7.33 -21.08
C LYS A 17 -8.07 6.89 -21.86
N ALA A 18 -7.91 6.33 -23.07
CA ALA A 18 -9.05 6.06 -23.94
C ALA A 18 -10.02 5.06 -23.32
N ILE A 19 -9.53 3.93 -22.78
CA ILE A 19 -10.40 2.89 -22.19
C ILE A 19 -11.18 3.42 -20.96
N PRO A 20 -10.54 4.05 -19.95
CA PRO A 20 -11.28 4.65 -18.85
C PRO A 20 -12.28 5.71 -19.31
N GLY A 21 -11.95 6.51 -20.31
CA GLY A 21 -12.88 7.50 -20.84
C GLY A 21 -14.04 6.89 -21.63
N ILE A 22 -13.85 5.78 -22.35
CA ILE A 22 -14.93 5.00 -22.96
C ILE A 22 -15.84 4.45 -21.85
N ALA A 23 -15.27 3.85 -20.81
CA ALA A 23 -16.03 3.35 -19.67
C ALA A 23 -16.82 4.47 -18.98
N TRP A 24 -16.21 5.65 -18.85
CA TRP A 24 -16.86 6.84 -18.31
C TRP A 24 -18.02 7.32 -19.18
N PHE A 25 -17.82 7.39 -20.49
CA PHE A 25 -18.86 7.75 -21.45
C PHE A 25 -20.07 6.80 -21.37
N PHE A 26 -19.85 5.48 -21.38
CA PHE A 26 -20.93 4.51 -21.21
C PHE A 26 -21.58 4.58 -19.83
N GLY A 27 -20.81 4.83 -18.78
CA GLY A 27 -21.35 5.10 -17.45
C GLY A 27 -22.30 6.30 -17.44
N ILE A 28 -21.97 7.39 -18.14
CA ILE A 28 -22.88 8.54 -18.29
C ILE A 28 -24.16 8.11 -19.01
N LEU A 29 -24.06 7.38 -20.13
CA LEU A 29 -25.23 6.91 -20.88
C LEU A 29 -26.18 6.06 -20.01
N LEU A 30 -25.63 5.25 -19.10
CA LEU A 30 -26.40 4.44 -18.16
C LEU A 30 -27.16 5.28 -17.12
N VAL A 31 -26.70 6.49 -16.83
CA VAL A 31 -27.28 7.38 -15.83
C VAL A 31 -28.23 8.43 -16.45
N LEU A 32 -28.29 8.52 -17.78
CA LEU A 32 -29.23 9.41 -18.47
C LEU A 32 -30.70 9.01 -18.24
N PRO A 33 -31.64 9.96 -18.38
CA PRO A 33 -33.06 9.63 -18.37
C PRO A 33 -33.48 8.93 -19.67
N THR A 34 -34.43 8.01 -19.55
CA THR A 34 -35.08 7.29 -20.66
C THR A 34 -35.89 8.20 -21.59
N THR A 35 -36.30 9.38 -21.10
CA THR A 35 -36.99 10.41 -21.90
C THR A 35 -36.08 11.07 -22.93
N LEU A 36 -34.76 10.99 -22.74
CA LEU A 36 -33.75 11.28 -23.75
C LEU A 36 -33.77 10.14 -24.78
N GLN A 37 -34.89 10.04 -25.53
CA GLN A 37 -34.95 9.20 -26.71
C GLN A 37 -33.87 9.74 -27.66
N LEU A 38 -32.72 9.06 -27.71
CA LEU A 38 -31.79 9.15 -28.82
C LEU A 38 -32.62 8.83 -30.05
N GLY A 39 -33.09 9.85 -30.75
CA GLY A 39 -34.11 9.77 -31.78
C GLY A 39 -33.66 8.93 -32.98
N ILE A 40 -33.62 7.62 -32.81
CA ILE A 40 -33.47 6.62 -33.87
C ILE A 40 -34.86 5.98 -34.01
N PRO A 41 -35.84 6.67 -34.62
CA PRO A 41 -37.17 6.14 -34.78
C PRO A 41 -37.13 4.93 -35.73
N GLY A 42 -37.40 3.74 -35.20
CA GLY A 42 -37.92 2.60 -35.95
C GLY A 42 -36.97 1.85 -36.89
N GLU A 43 -35.69 2.22 -36.99
CA GLU A 43 -34.72 1.44 -37.77
C GLU A 43 -33.95 0.46 -36.88
N GLU A 44 -33.90 -0.81 -37.31
CA GLU A 44 -32.97 -1.81 -36.76
C GLU A 44 -31.56 -1.18 -36.68
N VAL A 45 -30.90 -1.33 -35.53
CA VAL A 45 -29.54 -0.82 -35.33
C VAL A 45 -28.61 -1.46 -36.37
N GLN A 46 -28.41 -0.78 -37.49
CA GLN A 46 -27.56 -1.27 -38.56
C GLN A 46 -26.12 -1.37 -38.03
N LEU A 47 -25.38 -2.42 -38.43
CA LEU A 47 -23.98 -2.63 -38.03
C LEU A 47 -23.10 -1.39 -38.23
N LYS A 48 -23.42 -0.56 -39.24
CA LYS A 48 -22.77 0.73 -39.51
C LYS A 48 -22.97 1.76 -38.39
N GLY A 49 -24.15 1.81 -37.79
CA GLY A 49 -24.45 2.68 -36.65
C GLY A 49 -23.69 2.26 -35.39
N LEU A 50 -23.63 0.96 -35.12
CA LEU A 50 -22.80 0.43 -34.02
C LEU A 50 -21.32 0.75 -34.22
N ALA A 51 -20.79 0.56 -35.44
CA ALA A 51 -19.41 0.90 -35.76
C ALA A 51 -19.13 2.41 -35.59
N LEU A 52 -20.06 3.28 -36.01
CA LEU A 52 -19.95 4.72 -35.83
C LEU A 52 -19.97 5.11 -34.34
N ILE A 53 -20.84 4.49 -33.53
CA ILE A 53 -20.88 4.70 -32.07
C ILE A 53 -19.56 4.25 -31.44
N LEU A 54 -18.99 3.12 -31.85
CA LEU A 54 -17.70 2.64 -31.34
C LEU A 54 -16.57 3.62 -31.68
N VAL A 55 -16.48 4.08 -32.92
CA VAL A 55 -15.46 5.06 -33.35
C VAL A 55 -15.65 6.40 -32.63
N ALA A 56 -16.89 6.89 -32.54
CA ALA A 56 -17.20 8.12 -31.82
C ALA A 56 -16.88 7.97 -30.31
N SER A 57 -17.17 6.82 -29.72
CA SER A 57 -16.86 6.52 -28.32
C SER A 57 -15.36 6.48 -28.05
N ALA A 58 -14.54 6.03 -29.01
CA ALA A 58 -13.09 6.07 -28.88
C ALA A 58 -12.57 7.52 -28.84
N PHE A 59 -13.06 8.38 -29.73
CA PHE A 59 -12.66 9.80 -29.76
C PHE A 59 -13.14 10.55 -28.51
N VAL A 60 -14.42 10.37 -28.15
CA VAL A 60 -15.02 10.91 -26.93
C VAL A 60 -14.31 10.38 -25.69
N GLY A 61 -13.94 9.09 -25.71
CA GLY A 61 -13.20 8.42 -24.65
C GLY A 61 -11.80 9.00 -24.44
N LEU A 62 -11.12 9.47 -25.47
CA LEU A 62 -9.84 10.19 -25.28
C LEU A 62 -10.05 11.52 -24.54
N ILE A 63 -11.10 12.27 -24.87
CA ILE A 63 -11.42 13.55 -24.22
C ILE A 63 -11.80 13.33 -22.75
N PHE A 64 -12.74 12.42 -22.48
CA PHE A 64 -13.13 12.07 -21.11
C PHE A 64 -11.97 11.43 -20.35
N GLY A 65 -11.18 10.60 -21.01
CA GLY A 65 -10.01 9.93 -20.45
C GLY A 65 -8.98 10.91 -19.90
N GLN A 66 -8.68 11.97 -20.64
CA GLN A 66 -7.83 13.06 -20.16
C GLN A 66 -8.42 13.75 -18.92
N GLY A 67 -9.74 13.94 -18.88
CA GLY A 67 -10.46 14.47 -17.72
C GLY A 67 -10.37 13.57 -16.50
N VAL A 68 -10.65 12.26 -16.67
CA VAL A 68 -10.58 11.25 -15.62
C VAL A 68 -9.16 11.11 -15.09
N ASP A 69 -8.15 11.05 -15.95
CA ASP A 69 -6.75 11.00 -15.53
C ASP A 69 -6.34 12.26 -14.74
N THR A 70 -6.83 13.43 -15.14
CA THR A 70 -6.57 14.68 -14.41
C THR A 70 -7.24 14.66 -13.04
N LEU A 71 -8.49 14.22 -12.94
CA LEU A 71 -9.19 14.04 -11.67
C LEU A 71 -8.48 13.02 -10.77
N ALA A 72 -7.99 11.93 -11.34
CA ALA A 72 -7.27 10.90 -10.59
C ALA A 72 -5.94 11.42 -10.04
N ARG A 73 -5.22 12.25 -10.80
CA ARG A 73 -4.03 12.97 -10.30
C ARG A 73 -4.35 13.94 -9.17
N LEU A 74 -5.42 14.72 -9.30
CA LEU A 74 -5.87 15.60 -8.22
C LEU A 74 -6.25 14.81 -6.96
N PHE A 75 -6.91 13.67 -7.13
CA PHE A 75 -7.26 12.79 -6.00
C PHE A 75 -6.00 12.26 -5.31
N GLU A 76 -5.04 11.76 -6.06
CA GLU A 76 -3.74 11.28 -5.56
C GLU A 76 -3.02 12.37 -4.74
N GLN A 77 -2.93 13.59 -5.26
CA GLN A 77 -2.33 14.74 -4.56
C GLN A 77 -3.06 15.08 -3.26
N ASN A 78 -4.40 15.02 -3.27
CA ASN A 78 -5.19 15.23 -2.04
C ASN A 78 -4.95 14.10 -1.02
N MET A 79 -4.86 12.85 -1.47
CA MET A 79 -4.56 11.70 -0.59
C MET A 79 -3.15 11.80 0.00
N GLU A 80 -2.17 12.22 -0.79
CA GLU A 80 -0.81 12.49 -0.33
C GLU A 80 -0.78 13.60 0.72
N TRP A 81 -1.51 14.70 0.48
CA TRP A 81 -1.65 15.76 1.47
C TRP A 81 -2.27 15.25 2.78
N ILE A 82 -3.37 14.47 2.71
CA ILE A 82 -4.00 13.85 3.89
C ILE A 82 -3.01 12.93 4.60
N ARG A 83 -2.29 12.09 3.86
CA ARG A 83 -1.27 11.16 4.41
C ARG A 83 -0.21 11.94 5.20
N ARG A 84 0.34 13.02 4.62
CA ARG A 84 1.33 13.87 5.29
C ARG A 84 0.79 14.51 6.58
N GLN A 85 -0.48 14.93 6.57
CA GLN A 85 -1.14 15.44 7.79
C GLN A 85 -1.28 14.34 8.86
N LEU A 86 -1.72 13.14 8.47
CA LEU A 86 -1.89 12.00 9.37
C LEU A 86 -0.55 11.53 9.95
N SER A 87 0.52 11.49 9.15
CA SER A 87 1.87 11.15 9.64
C SER A 87 2.43 12.23 10.55
N GLY A 88 2.19 13.51 10.27
CA GLY A 88 2.56 14.60 11.17
C GLY A 88 1.85 14.46 12.52
N PHE A 89 0.56 14.17 12.50
CA PHE A 89 -0.23 13.93 13.71
C PHE A 89 0.23 12.69 14.47
N SER A 90 0.54 11.57 13.80
CA SER A 90 1.04 10.37 14.47
C SER A 90 2.41 10.57 15.13
N ARG A 91 3.31 11.35 14.50
CA ARG A 91 4.58 11.76 15.11
C ARG A 91 4.35 12.60 16.37
N ILE A 92 3.42 13.57 16.34
CA ILE A 92 3.06 14.36 17.53
C ILE A 92 2.54 13.45 18.64
N LEU A 93 1.64 12.51 18.34
CA LEU A 93 1.13 11.55 19.32
C LEU A 93 2.25 10.69 19.92
N THR A 94 3.19 10.23 19.10
CA THR A 94 4.34 9.43 19.55
C THR A 94 5.24 10.24 20.49
N VAL A 95 5.52 11.51 20.17
CA VAL A 95 6.28 12.41 21.04
C VAL A 95 5.54 12.71 22.34
N LEU A 96 4.21 12.94 22.28
CA LEU A 96 3.39 13.15 23.48
C LEU A 96 3.37 11.90 24.37
N TYR A 97 3.23 10.71 23.77
CA TYR A 97 3.30 9.44 24.48
C TYR A 97 4.67 9.23 25.12
N GLY A 98 5.77 9.48 24.40
CA GLY A 98 7.13 9.39 24.92
C GLY A 98 7.39 10.38 26.06
N LYS A 99 6.90 11.62 25.97
CA LYS A 99 7.00 12.59 27.07
C LYS A 99 6.16 12.18 28.28
N ALA A 100 4.96 11.66 28.04
CA ALA A 100 4.09 11.17 29.11
C ALA A 100 4.71 9.96 29.83
N SER A 101 5.29 9.01 29.09
CA SER A 101 5.95 7.85 29.67
C SER A 101 7.17 8.25 30.51
N VAL A 102 8.05 9.12 29.99
CA VAL A 102 9.21 9.64 30.73
C VAL A 102 8.80 10.44 31.96
N SER A 103 7.70 11.21 31.90
CA SER A 103 7.20 11.97 33.06
C SER A 103 6.53 11.09 34.12
N LEU A 104 5.88 10.00 33.72
CA LEU A 104 5.16 9.10 34.62
C LEU A 104 6.10 8.09 35.28
N GLN A 105 7.16 7.68 34.58
CA GLN A 105 8.10 6.68 35.05
C GLN A 105 8.70 6.98 36.44
N PRO A 106 9.32 8.16 36.71
CA PRO A 106 9.91 8.42 38.03
C PRO A 106 8.87 8.53 39.14
N ARG A 107 7.65 8.99 38.83
CA ARG A 107 6.55 9.01 39.81
C ARG A 107 6.06 7.60 40.15
N LEU A 108 6.03 6.72 39.15
CA LEU A 108 5.72 5.32 39.33
C LEU A 108 6.81 4.66 40.17
N GLU A 109 8.08 4.83 39.81
CA GLU A 109 9.24 4.31 40.56
C GLU A 109 9.23 4.78 42.02
N GLN A 110 9.04 6.08 42.28
CA GLN A 110 8.95 6.62 43.64
C GLN A 110 7.78 6.02 44.43
N HIS A 111 6.62 5.80 43.79
CA HIS A 111 5.49 5.13 44.43
C HIS A 111 5.72 3.64 44.65
N LEU A 112 6.47 2.97 43.78
CA LEU A 112 6.84 1.57 43.94
C LEU A 112 7.83 1.41 45.09
N GLU A 113 8.87 2.25 45.15
CA GLU A 113 9.86 2.26 46.23
C GLU A 113 9.20 2.54 47.59
N ALA A 114 8.34 3.56 47.68
CA ALA A 114 7.64 3.91 48.92
C ALA A 114 6.71 2.79 49.44
N ASN A 115 6.20 1.93 48.56
CA ASN A 115 5.29 0.85 48.92
C ASN A 115 5.97 -0.53 48.99
N ALA A 116 7.17 -0.68 48.42
CA ALA A 116 7.93 -1.94 48.44
C ALA A 116 8.36 -2.34 49.85
N GLU A 117 8.67 -1.38 50.73
CA GLU A 117 9.06 -1.65 52.12
C GLU A 117 7.90 -2.12 53.01
N SER A 118 6.66 -1.74 52.67
CA SER A 118 5.50 -2.06 53.50
C SER A 118 4.79 -3.33 53.06
N HIS A 119 4.51 -3.53 51.75
CA HIS A 119 3.78 -4.71 51.26
C HIS A 119 4.13 -5.08 49.79
N PRO A 120 5.06 -6.03 49.55
CA PRO A 120 5.52 -6.40 48.20
C PRO A 120 4.44 -7.01 47.28
N ARG A 121 3.29 -7.42 47.83
CA ARG A 121 2.15 -7.92 47.04
C ARG A 121 1.19 -6.82 46.58
N ALA A 122 1.20 -5.63 47.20
CA ALA A 122 0.28 -4.54 46.86
C ALA A 122 0.76 -3.71 45.65
N THR A 123 2.08 -3.59 45.48
CA THR A 123 2.73 -2.90 44.35
C THR A 123 2.40 -3.54 43.00
N PHE A 124 2.26 -4.88 42.95
CA PHE A 124 1.93 -5.62 41.72
C PHE A 124 0.50 -5.34 41.21
N TYR A 125 -0.48 -5.17 42.10
CA TYR A 125 -1.85 -4.82 41.74
C TYR A 125 -2.00 -3.36 41.30
N GLY A 126 -1.20 -2.45 41.87
CA GLY A 126 -1.24 -1.02 41.53
C GLY A 126 -0.83 -0.71 40.08
N ILE A 127 0.24 -1.35 39.59
CA ILE A 127 0.75 -1.16 38.21
C ILE A 127 -0.28 -1.63 37.17
N SER A 128 -0.90 -2.78 37.42
CA SER A 128 -1.89 -3.41 36.54
C SER A 128 -3.18 -2.57 36.43
N ILE A 129 -3.63 -2.00 37.55
CA ILE A 129 -4.83 -1.16 37.61
C ILE A 129 -4.60 0.18 36.91
N PHE A 130 -3.44 0.82 37.09
CA PHE A 130 -3.17 2.13 36.47
C PHE A 130 -3.08 2.07 34.95
N GLY A 131 -2.46 1.02 34.39
CA GLY A 131 -2.40 0.80 32.94
C GLY A 131 -3.79 0.58 32.31
N ILE A 132 -4.65 -0.21 32.97
CA ILE A 132 -6.00 -0.50 32.49
C ILE A 132 -6.91 0.73 32.61
N PHE A 133 -6.88 1.46 33.74
CA PHE A 133 -7.72 2.65 33.92
C PHE A 133 -7.27 3.83 33.06
N GLY A 134 -5.97 3.99 32.80
CA GLY A 134 -5.45 5.00 31.88
C GLY A 134 -5.94 4.78 30.45
N LEU A 135 -5.86 3.53 29.96
CA LEU A 135 -6.31 3.18 28.61
C LEU A 135 -7.85 3.28 28.49
N THR A 136 -8.59 2.78 29.48
CA THR A 136 -10.07 2.80 29.46
C THR A 136 -10.62 4.22 29.63
N GLY A 137 -9.97 5.07 30.44
CA GLY A 137 -10.32 6.48 30.60
C GLY A 137 -10.06 7.30 29.34
N PHE A 138 -8.93 7.06 28.66
CA PHE A 138 -8.61 7.70 27.38
C PHE A 138 -9.61 7.33 26.29
N VAL A 139 -9.98 6.05 26.18
CA VAL A 139 -11.00 5.56 25.24
C VAL A 139 -12.38 6.15 25.56
N ASN A 140 -12.77 6.24 26.83
CA ASN A 140 -14.07 6.83 27.22
C ASN A 140 -14.15 8.35 26.97
N ILE A 141 -13.06 9.10 27.14
CA ILE A 141 -13.03 10.54 26.85
C ILE A 141 -13.20 10.78 25.34
N ILE A 142 -12.62 9.91 24.51
CA ILE A 142 -12.78 9.97 23.05
C ILE A 142 -14.23 9.64 22.65
N ILE A 143 -14.84 8.60 23.25
CA ILE A 143 -16.22 8.19 22.97
C ILE A 143 -17.24 9.23 23.45
N HIS A 144 -17.03 9.83 24.63
CA HIS A 144 -18.00 10.76 25.21
C HIS A 144 -18.08 12.11 24.46
N ASN A 145 -16.96 12.58 23.89
CA ASN A 145 -16.93 13.78 23.06
C ASN A 145 -17.43 13.55 21.62
N TYR A 146 -17.74 12.31 21.25
CA TYR A 146 -18.00 11.89 19.87
C TYR A 146 -19.46 12.06 19.39
N VAL A 147 -20.40 12.28 20.31
CA VAL A 147 -21.84 12.12 20.03
C VAL A 147 -22.47 13.28 19.22
N HIS A 148 -21.74 14.34 18.86
CA HIS A 148 -22.37 15.55 18.31
C HIS A 148 -21.90 16.12 16.96
N ILE A 149 -21.04 15.47 16.18
CA ILE A 149 -20.57 16.07 14.91
C ILE A 149 -20.53 15.04 13.76
N ASN A 150 -21.61 14.97 12.97
CA ASN A 150 -21.88 13.89 12.00
C ASN A 150 -20.96 13.82 10.76
N THR A 151 -20.14 14.84 10.47
CA THR A 151 -19.27 14.83 9.28
C THR A 151 -17.79 14.80 9.63
N ILE A 152 -17.39 15.58 10.64
CA ILE A 152 -16.05 15.53 11.22
C ILE A 152 -15.86 14.20 11.97
N GLY A 153 -16.91 13.69 12.61
CA GLY A 153 -16.93 12.39 13.27
C GLY A 153 -16.54 11.27 12.32
N THR A 154 -17.05 11.23 11.08
CA THR A 154 -16.67 10.17 10.14
C THR A 154 -15.22 10.27 9.65
N VAL A 155 -14.70 11.48 9.42
CA VAL A 155 -13.29 11.69 9.06
C VAL A 155 -12.38 11.31 10.22
N ILE A 156 -12.75 11.67 11.45
CA ILE A 156 -12.05 11.25 12.67
C ILE A 156 -12.22 9.74 12.89
N PHE A 157 -13.34 9.13 12.52
CA PHE A 157 -13.58 7.69 12.65
C PHE A 157 -12.67 6.90 11.72
N ILE A 158 -12.58 7.32 10.46
CA ILE A 158 -11.66 6.76 9.49
C ILE A 158 -10.22 6.99 9.96
N ALA A 159 -9.90 8.18 10.50
CA ALA A 159 -8.60 8.44 11.10
C ALA A 159 -8.33 7.55 12.34
N ILE A 160 -9.35 7.22 13.14
CA ILE A 160 -9.27 6.30 14.29
C ILE A 160 -9.10 4.86 13.81
N LEU A 161 -9.79 4.41 12.76
CA LEU A 161 -9.60 3.08 12.18
C LEU A 161 -8.22 2.92 11.54
N ILE A 162 -7.76 3.96 10.83
CA ILE A 162 -6.39 4.06 10.33
C ILE A 162 -5.41 4.07 11.50
N PHE A 163 -5.69 4.82 12.57
CA PHE A 163 -4.85 4.86 13.77
C PHE A 163 -4.81 3.52 14.52
N ILE A 164 -5.94 2.80 14.62
CA ILE A 164 -6.00 1.46 15.18
C ILE A 164 -5.26 0.48 14.29
N SER A 165 -5.39 0.58 12.96
CA SER A 165 -4.60 -0.22 12.01
C SER A 165 -3.11 0.08 12.14
N ILE A 166 -2.72 1.34 12.33
CA ILE A 166 -1.34 1.77 12.56
C ILE A 166 -0.83 1.24 13.91
N ILE A 167 -1.63 1.33 14.98
CA ILE A 167 -1.28 0.74 16.28
C ILE A 167 -1.13 -0.77 16.16
N ILE A 168 -2.03 -1.46 15.47
CA ILE A 168 -1.94 -2.90 15.23
C ILE A 168 -0.68 -3.21 14.41
N SER A 169 -0.36 -2.43 13.38
CA SER A 169 0.86 -2.59 12.59
C SER A 169 2.14 -2.29 13.37
N ILE A 170 2.14 -1.28 14.26
CA ILE A 170 3.27 -0.95 15.16
C ILE A 170 3.43 -2.04 16.21
N VAL A 171 2.34 -2.47 16.84
CA VAL A 171 2.34 -3.58 17.79
C VAL A 171 2.79 -4.85 17.09
N LEU A 172 2.32 -5.15 15.88
CA LEU A 172 2.82 -6.27 15.07
C LEU A 172 4.30 -6.11 14.73
N ARG A 173 4.76 -4.91 14.35
CA ARG A 173 6.17 -4.62 14.06
C ARG A 173 7.07 -4.86 15.28
N GLU A 174 6.69 -4.36 16.46
CA GLU A 174 7.46 -4.58 17.70
C GLU A 174 7.29 -5.99 18.28
N LEU A 175 6.19 -6.66 17.94
CA LEU A 175 6.02 -8.09 18.22
C LEU A 175 6.77 -8.97 17.21
N LEU A 176 7.27 -8.41 16.10
CA LEU A 176 7.94 -9.11 15.01
C LEU A 176 9.35 -8.57 14.74
N ASP A 177 9.89 -7.76 15.65
CA ASP A 177 11.24 -7.24 15.51
C ASP A 177 12.22 -8.41 15.40
N ARG A 178 12.94 -8.42 14.28
CA ARG A 178 13.49 -9.65 13.65
C ARG A 178 14.57 -10.31 14.50
N GLU A 179 15.29 -9.55 15.32
CA GLU A 179 16.49 -10.04 16.01
C GLU A 179 16.18 -10.94 17.21
N ASP A 180 15.11 -10.65 17.96
CA ASP A 180 14.75 -11.44 19.15
C ASP A 180 13.98 -12.73 18.80
N ILE A 181 13.22 -12.74 17.69
CA ILE A 181 12.39 -13.88 17.31
C ILE A 181 13.20 -14.95 16.58
N PHE A 182 14.12 -14.58 15.68
CA PHE A 182 15.00 -15.57 15.05
C PHE A 182 15.95 -16.23 16.06
N GLY A 183 16.37 -15.50 17.11
CA GLY A 183 17.10 -16.08 18.24
C GLY A 183 16.29 -17.10 19.05
N GLN A 184 14.95 -16.93 19.15
CA GLN A 184 14.06 -17.84 19.89
C GLN A 184 13.43 -18.95 19.03
N VAL A 185 13.32 -18.76 17.71
CA VAL A 185 12.81 -19.77 16.76
C VAL A 185 13.82 -20.91 16.56
N ASN A 186 15.13 -20.63 16.63
CA ASN A 186 16.17 -21.67 16.66
C ASN A 186 16.12 -22.57 17.92
N LEU A 187 15.36 -22.19 18.96
CA LEU A 187 15.15 -23.00 20.18
C LEU A 187 13.88 -23.88 20.11
N LEU A 188 13.07 -23.77 19.06
CA LEU A 188 11.76 -24.43 18.93
C LEU A 188 11.66 -25.41 17.74
N GLU A 189 12.79 -25.81 17.15
CA GLU A 189 12.87 -26.73 16.00
C GLU A 189 12.27 -28.14 16.25
N ASP A 190 11.97 -28.52 17.50
CA ASP A 190 11.46 -29.86 17.84
C ASP A 190 9.92 -30.02 17.86
N PHE A 191 9.14 -28.98 17.54
CA PHE A 191 7.67 -29.07 17.49
C PHE A 191 7.08 -29.05 16.07
N GLN A 192 7.55 -29.93 15.19
CA GLN A 192 6.91 -30.16 13.89
C GLN A 192 5.73 -31.14 14.00
N ARG A 193 4.51 -30.66 13.75
CA ARG A 193 3.55 -31.40 12.88
C ARG A 193 2.33 -30.66 12.35
N VAL A 194 2.11 -29.41 12.73
CA VAL A 194 1.37 -28.43 11.92
C VAL A 194 2.05 -27.12 12.27
N ASP A 195 2.57 -26.39 11.29
CA ASP A 195 3.35 -25.18 11.55
C ASP A 195 2.43 -23.94 11.47
N PRO A 196 1.76 -23.52 12.57
CA PRO A 196 0.93 -22.32 12.59
C PRO A 196 1.72 -21.06 12.21
N SER A 197 3.06 -21.11 12.25
CA SER A 197 3.91 -20.01 11.78
C SER A 197 3.75 -19.74 10.28
N SER A 198 3.42 -20.74 9.48
CA SER A 198 3.21 -20.56 8.03
C SER A 198 1.93 -19.80 7.70
N LEU A 199 0.83 -20.06 8.44
CA LEU A 199 -0.44 -19.36 8.24
C LEU A 199 -0.39 -17.95 8.83
N ILE A 200 0.19 -17.80 10.03
CA ILE A 200 0.37 -16.48 10.67
C ILE A 200 1.36 -15.63 9.85
N GLY A 201 2.49 -16.21 9.44
CA GLY A 201 3.47 -15.58 8.56
C GLY A 201 2.88 -15.23 7.20
N GLY A 202 2.08 -16.12 6.61
CA GLY A 202 1.35 -15.85 5.37
C GLY A 202 0.35 -14.69 5.51
N LEU A 203 -0.43 -14.66 6.59
CA LEU A 203 -1.37 -13.57 6.87
C LEU A 203 -0.65 -12.24 7.15
N TYR A 204 0.45 -12.28 7.90
CA TYR A 204 1.28 -11.11 8.15
C TYR A 204 1.90 -10.56 6.85
N ASN A 205 2.54 -11.42 6.06
CA ASN A 205 3.13 -11.03 4.78
C ASN A 205 2.07 -10.50 3.82
N TRP A 206 0.89 -11.12 3.79
CA TRP A 206 -0.25 -10.61 3.03
C TRP A 206 -0.69 -9.23 3.54
N SER A 207 -0.93 -9.08 4.85
CA SER A 207 -1.34 -7.81 5.46
C SER A 207 -0.33 -6.69 5.23
N HIS A 208 0.96 -7.01 5.37
CA HIS A 208 2.05 -6.07 5.13
C HIS A 208 2.11 -5.70 3.64
N SER A 209 2.03 -6.69 2.74
CA SER A 209 1.95 -6.44 1.30
C SER A 209 0.75 -5.57 0.91
N GLN A 210 -0.41 -5.77 1.53
CA GLN A 210 -1.59 -4.94 1.32
C GLN A 210 -1.37 -3.53 1.85
N PHE A 211 -0.79 -3.36 3.05
CA PHE A 211 -0.44 -2.05 3.58
C PHE A 211 0.55 -1.30 2.67
N ASP A 212 1.56 -2.00 2.17
CA ASP A 212 2.55 -1.40 1.28
C ASP A 212 1.96 -1.07 -0.09
N ALA A 213 1.01 -1.87 -0.60
CA ALA A 213 0.28 -1.57 -1.83
C ALA A 213 -0.61 -0.33 -1.65
N LEU A 214 -1.33 -0.25 -0.54
CA LEU A 214 -2.11 0.94 -0.15
C LEU A 214 -1.21 2.17 -0.03
N ASN A 215 -0.09 2.06 0.68
CA ASN A 215 0.87 3.14 0.87
C ASN A 215 1.46 3.59 -0.47
N ALA A 216 1.85 2.65 -1.34
CA ALA A 216 2.34 2.95 -2.68
C ALA A 216 1.27 3.65 -3.53
N THR A 217 0.00 3.26 -3.42
CA THR A 217 -1.11 3.88 -4.17
C THR A 217 -1.24 5.37 -3.86
N VAL A 218 -1.08 5.76 -2.58
CA VAL A 218 -1.23 7.15 -2.12
C VAL A 218 0.07 7.97 -2.09
N THR A 219 1.23 7.34 -2.27
CA THR A 219 2.54 7.99 -2.27
C THR A 219 2.91 8.38 -3.69
N SER A 220 3.34 9.63 -3.96
CA SER A 220 3.68 10.04 -5.33
C SER A 220 4.83 9.22 -5.91
N HIS A 221 4.96 9.13 -7.25
CA HIS A 221 6.07 8.40 -7.88
C HIS A 221 7.45 8.89 -7.42
N ARG A 222 7.58 10.20 -7.20
CA ARG A 222 8.84 10.83 -6.79
C ARG A 222 9.20 10.44 -5.36
N GLU A 223 8.23 10.51 -4.44
CA GLU A 223 8.42 10.06 -3.06
C GLU A 223 8.69 8.56 -3.01
N LEU A 224 8.01 7.76 -3.83
CA LEU A 224 8.21 6.31 -3.88
C LEU A 224 9.60 5.97 -4.44
N PHE A 225 10.06 6.70 -5.46
CA PHE A 225 11.41 6.59 -6.00
C PHE A 225 12.47 6.93 -4.96
N ALA A 226 12.33 8.08 -4.28
CA ALA A 226 13.23 8.49 -3.21
C ALA A 226 13.26 7.47 -2.07
N SER A 227 12.08 7.06 -1.58
CA SER A 227 11.97 6.05 -0.53
C SER A 227 12.54 4.70 -0.93
N TYR A 228 12.43 4.31 -2.21
CA TYR A 228 13.00 3.05 -2.68
C TYR A 228 14.53 3.11 -2.71
N LEU A 229 15.12 4.22 -3.16
CA LEU A 229 16.57 4.44 -3.10
C LEU A 229 17.08 4.48 -1.66
N GLU A 230 16.39 5.20 -0.77
CA GLU A 230 16.72 5.33 0.66
C GLU A 230 16.64 3.97 1.40
N THR A 231 15.52 3.24 1.26
CA THR A 231 15.31 1.99 2.03
C THR A 231 16.15 0.82 1.55
N ARG A 232 16.47 0.75 0.25
CA ARG A 232 17.40 -0.26 -0.31
C ARG A 232 18.86 0.21 -0.28
N ALA A 233 19.16 1.34 0.36
CA ALA A 233 20.52 1.74 0.64
C ALA A 233 21.19 0.91 1.72
N ASP A 234 20.43 0.58 2.77
CA ASP A 234 20.98 -0.04 3.98
C ASP A 234 20.82 -1.56 4.03
N THR A 235 19.99 -2.16 3.16
CA THR A 235 19.74 -3.61 3.15
C THR A 235 20.69 -4.34 2.18
N TYR A 236 21.85 -4.74 2.70
CA TYR A 236 22.85 -5.68 2.14
C TYR A 236 22.35 -6.76 1.15
N VAL A 237 23.04 -6.98 0.02
CA VAL A 237 23.42 -8.32 -0.53
C VAL A 237 24.71 -8.22 -1.38
N GLU A 238 25.64 -9.16 -1.20
CA GLU A 238 26.76 -9.42 -2.12
C GLU A 238 26.28 -9.75 -3.56
N PRO A 239 27.10 -9.52 -4.60
CA PRO A 239 26.70 -9.64 -6.00
C PRO A 239 26.48 -11.11 -6.38
N VAL A 240 25.24 -11.60 -6.33
CA VAL A 240 24.90 -12.88 -7.00
C VAL A 240 23.68 -12.75 -7.91
N ASP A 241 22.77 -11.80 -7.66
CA ASP A 241 21.58 -11.62 -8.49
C ASP A 241 21.56 -10.24 -9.20
N PRO A 242 21.60 -10.18 -10.54
CA PRO A 242 21.47 -8.93 -11.30
C PRO A 242 20.10 -8.23 -11.14
N SER A 243 19.12 -8.86 -10.47
CA SER A 243 17.85 -8.22 -10.09
C SER A 243 17.91 -7.40 -8.79
N ASP A 244 19.03 -7.45 -8.05
CA ASP A 244 19.19 -6.75 -6.77
C ASP A 244 20.20 -5.59 -6.87
N ILE A 245 19.72 -4.47 -7.42
CA ILE A 245 20.52 -3.25 -7.59
C ILE A 245 20.41 -2.43 -6.29
N GLY A 246 21.37 -2.61 -5.39
CA GLY A 246 21.52 -1.78 -4.20
C GLY A 246 21.95 -0.34 -4.52
N TYR A 247 21.65 0.58 -3.61
CA TYR A 247 21.91 2.03 -3.71
C TYR A 247 23.34 2.42 -4.08
N THR A 248 24.35 1.78 -3.50
CA THR A 248 25.77 2.05 -3.78
C THR A 248 26.12 1.84 -5.26
N ARG A 249 25.40 0.96 -5.96
CA ARG A 249 25.58 0.78 -7.41
C ARG A 249 24.88 1.87 -8.22
N PHE A 250 23.78 2.41 -7.73
CA PHE A 250 23.09 3.52 -8.37
C PHE A 250 23.88 4.82 -8.24
N GLU A 251 24.36 5.12 -7.02
CA GLU A 251 25.24 6.26 -6.72
C GLU A 251 26.52 6.24 -7.55
N ALA A 252 27.25 5.11 -7.56
CA ALA A 252 28.52 4.95 -8.28
C ALA A 252 28.41 5.17 -9.80
N VAL A 253 27.20 5.10 -10.34
CA VAL A 253 26.94 5.27 -11.77
C VAL A 253 26.32 6.64 -12.07
N ILE A 254 25.49 7.17 -11.17
CA ILE A 254 24.80 8.45 -11.40
C ILE A 254 25.67 9.66 -11.03
N GLU A 255 26.52 9.57 -10.01
CA GLU A 255 27.43 10.65 -9.62
C GLU A 255 28.42 11.01 -10.73
N PRO A 256 29.16 10.04 -11.35
CA PRO A 256 30.09 10.37 -12.42
C PRO A 256 29.37 10.92 -13.66
N TYR A 257 28.16 10.42 -13.92
CA TYR A 257 27.37 10.87 -15.07
C TYR A 257 26.84 12.29 -14.92
N LEU A 258 26.38 12.65 -13.71
CA LEU A 258 25.86 13.99 -13.42
C LEU A 258 26.95 15.00 -13.03
N GLY A 259 28.13 14.53 -12.63
CA GLY A 259 29.18 15.38 -12.07
C GLY A 259 28.77 16.04 -10.76
N ILE A 260 27.94 15.34 -9.95
CA ILE A 260 27.51 15.77 -8.62
C ILE A 260 27.91 14.71 -7.60
N SER A 261 28.18 15.12 -6.36
CA SER A 261 28.25 14.19 -5.23
C SER A 261 26.91 14.21 -4.50
N LEU A 262 26.30 13.04 -4.33
CA LEU A 262 25.05 12.88 -3.59
C LEU A 262 25.27 13.12 -2.09
N GLU A 263 26.45 12.80 -1.55
CA GLU A 263 26.84 13.05 -0.15
C GLU A 263 26.81 14.54 0.24
N GLU A 264 26.99 15.47 -0.72
CA GLU A 264 26.98 16.91 -0.44
C GLU A 264 25.60 17.48 -0.08
N TYR A 265 24.53 16.69 -0.25
CA TYR A 265 23.18 17.11 0.06
C TYR A 265 22.77 16.63 1.46
N GLU A 266 22.59 17.58 2.39
CA GLU A 266 22.18 17.32 3.78
C GLU A 266 20.80 16.63 3.91
N ASP A 267 19.97 16.64 2.86
CA ASP A 267 18.66 15.99 2.81
C ASP A 267 18.57 15.10 1.55
N GLU A 268 18.99 13.84 1.69
CA GLU A 268 19.02 12.83 0.63
C GLU A 268 17.65 12.65 -0.05
N GLN A 269 16.55 12.83 0.69
CA GLN A 269 15.20 12.63 0.17
C GLN A 269 14.81 13.69 -0.86
N ASP A 270 15.12 14.97 -0.60
CA ASP A 270 14.87 16.06 -1.53
C ASP A 270 15.75 15.93 -2.80
N LEU A 271 16.97 15.41 -2.63
CA LEU A 271 17.87 15.14 -3.74
C LEU A 271 17.31 14.08 -4.69
N PHE A 272 16.88 12.91 -4.19
CA PHE A 272 16.34 11.87 -5.07
C PHE A 272 15.07 12.31 -5.79
N VAL A 273 14.22 13.10 -5.13
CA VAL A 273 13.04 13.72 -5.75
C VAL A 273 13.44 14.65 -6.91
N SER A 274 14.58 15.35 -6.79
CA SER A 274 15.11 16.26 -7.82
C SER A 274 15.79 15.54 -8.99
N ILE A 275 16.38 14.36 -8.75
CA ILE A 275 17.03 13.52 -9.77
C ILE A 275 15.99 12.75 -10.60
N TYR A 276 14.82 12.45 -10.03
CA TYR A 276 13.76 11.69 -10.73
C TYR A 276 13.42 12.19 -12.15
N PRO A 277 13.18 13.50 -12.41
CA PRO A 277 12.92 13.99 -13.77
C PRO A 277 14.08 13.73 -14.74
N PHE A 278 15.33 13.82 -14.27
CA PHE A 278 16.51 13.54 -15.07
C PHE A 278 16.54 12.07 -15.50
N VAL A 279 16.38 11.15 -14.56
CA VAL A 279 16.29 9.70 -14.76
C VAL A 279 15.23 9.36 -15.81
N THR A 280 14.02 9.89 -15.65
CA THR A 280 12.93 9.65 -16.62
C THR A 280 13.24 10.22 -18.01
N SER A 281 13.90 11.38 -18.09
CA SER A 281 14.27 11.99 -19.36
C SER A 281 15.39 11.21 -20.07
N HIS A 282 16.37 10.72 -19.30
CA HIS A 282 17.49 9.91 -19.79
C HIS A 282 17.02 8.60 -20.40
N LEU A 283 16.20 7.84 -19.67
CA LEU A 283 15.66 6.57 -20.17
C LEU A 283 14.84 6.73 -21.44
N ARG A 284 14.01 7.77 -21.48
CA ARG A 284 13.20 8.09 -22.66
C ARG A 284 14.07 8.47 -23.87
N ALA A 285 15.16 9.20 -23.65
CA ALA A 285 16.10 9.56 -24.72
C ALA A 285 16.82 8.34 -25.31
N ASN A 286 17.09 7.33 -24.47
CA ASN A 286 17.77 6.10 -24.86
C ASN A 286 16.84 4.95 -25.28
N GLY A 287 15.51 5.17 -25.30
CA GLY A 287 14.54 4.18 -25.77
C GLY A 287 14.28 3.01 -24.80
N PHE A 288 14.58 3.18 -23.51
CA PHE A 288 14.23 2.21 -22.47
C PHE A 288 12.75 2.37 -22.10
N ASN A 289 11.91 1.46 -22.59
CA ASN A 289 10.46 1.60 -22.55
C ASN A 289 9.76 0.63 -21.57
N ARG A 290 10.47 -0.22 -20.81
CA ARG A 290 9.78 -1.17 -19.90
C ARG A 290 9.13 -0.43 -18.75
N ALA A 291 9.80 0.56 -18.16
CA ALA A 291 9.21 1.45 -17.18
C ALA A 291 7.94 2.12 -17.76
N GLU A 292 7.98 2.66 -18.98
CA GLU A 292 6.80 3.28 -19.62
C GLU A 292 5.61 2.32 -19.74
N GLY A 293 5.85 1.03 -20.02
CA GLY A 293 4.82 0.00 -20.03
C GLY A 293 4.11 -0.18 -18.67
N PHE A 294 4.86 -0.14 -17.57
CA PHE A 294 4.28 -0.16 -16.22
C PHE A 294 3.57 1.14 -15.88
N GLN A 295 4.10 2.29 -16.33
CA GLN A 295 3.46 3.59 -16.16
C GLN A 295 2.09 3.64 -16.86
N ALA A 296 1.96 3.05 -18.04
CA ALA A 296 0.70 2.94 -18.77
C ALA A 296 -0.33 2.09 -18.01
N ARG A 297 0.08 0.92 -17.48
CA ARG A 297 -0.79 0.05 -16.67
C ARG A 297 -1.20 0.72 -15.35
N TYR A 298 -0.27 1.38 -14.70
CA TYR A 298 -0.54 2.21 -13.51
C TYR A 298 -1.61 3.27 -13.82
N SER A 299 -1.42 4.05 -14.89
CA SER A 299 -2.34 5.12 -15.28
C SER A 299 -3.73 4.59 -15.62
N PHE A 300 -3.79 3.44 -16.29
CA PHE A 300 -5.04 2.72 -16.55
C PHE A 300 -5.74 2.30 -15.26
N CYS A 301 -5.07 1.56 -14.36
CA CYS A 301 -5.64 1.12 -13.09
C CYS A 301 -6.11 2.31 -12.24
N ARG A 302 -5.30 3.37 -12.21
CA ARG A 302 -5.62 4.62 -11.52
C ARG A 302 -6.91 5.26 -12.03
N SER A 303 -7.04 5.39 -13.34
CA SER A 303 -8.23 5.99 -13.97
C SER A 303 -9.46 5.08 -13.85
N MET A 304 -9.26 3.76 -13.93
CA MET A 304 -10.34 2.77 -13.82
C MET A 304 -10.91 2.69 -12.42
N TRP A 305 -10.10 2.66 -11.35
CA TRP A 305 -10.66 2.60 -9.99
C TRP A 305 -11.49 3.84 -9.69
N LEU A 306 -11.07 5.02 -10.16
CA LEU A 306 -11.85 6.25 -10.00
C LEU A 306 -13.18 6.18 -10.77
N THR A 307 -13.12 5.72 -12.03
CA THR A 307 -14.31 5.54 -12.88
C THR A 307 -15.31 4.58 -12.26
N THR A 308 -14.87 3.39 -11.86
CA THR A 308 -15.75 2.37 -11.27
C THR A 308 -16.25 2.80 -9.90
N SER A 309 -15.45 3.47 -9.07
CA SER A 309 -15.90 4.05 -7.79
C SER A 309 -16.99 5.11 -7.98
N PHE A 310 -16.80 6.00 -8.95
CA PHE A 310 -17.73 7.09 -9.24
C PHE A 310 -19.10 6.54 -9.68
N PHE A 311 -19.12 5.66 -10.69
CA PHE A 311 -20.37 5.07 -11.16
C PHE A 311 -20.98 4.11 -10.14
N SER A 312 -20.18 3.34 -9.40
CA SER A 312 -20.68 2.56 -8.27
C SER A 312 -21.45 3.43 -7.28
N THR A 313 -20.86 4.55 -6.85
CA THR A 313 -21.46 5.50 -5.90
C THR A 313 -22.77 6.08 -6.43
N ILE A 314 -22.80 6.50 -7.70
CA ILE A 314 -24.01 7.06 -8.33
C ILE A 314 -25.09 5.98 -8.46
N LEU A 315 -24.77 4.81 -8.99
CA LEU A 315 -25.73 3.73 -9.20
C LEU A 315 -26.31 3.21 -7.88
N LEU A 316 -25.47 3.10 -6.85
CA LEU A 316 -25.92 2.76 -5.50
C LEU A 316 -26.91 3.80 -4.97
N GLY A 317 -26.63 5.09 -5.19
CA GLY A 317 -27.51 6.19 -4.79
C GLY A 317 -28.85 6.20 -5.53
N ILE A 318 -28.82 5.95 -6.84
CA ILE A 318 -30.03 5.83 -7.69
C ILE A 318 -30.88 4.65 -7.21
N TYR A 319 -30.25 3.51 -6.93
CA TYR A 319 -30.94 2.34 -6.38
C TYR A 319 -31.61 2.66 -5.03
N PHE A 320 -30.90 3.30 -4.10
CA PHE A 320 -31.47 3.65 -2.79
C PHE A 320 -32.58 4.69 -2.84
N HIS A 321 -32.51 5.67 -3.76
CA HIS A 321 -33.65 6.58 -3.97
C HIS A 321 -34.86 5.88 -4.55
N THR A 322 -34.65 4.86 -5.39
CA THR A 322 -35.73 4.12 -6.06
C THR A 322 -36.41 3.12 -5.12
N LYS A 323 -35.63 2.34 -4.36
CA LYS A 323 -36.14 1.24 -3.51
C LYS A 323 -36.30 1.60 -2.04
N GLY A 324 -35.78 2.75 -1.63
CA GLY A 324 -35.73 3.16 -0.23
C GLY A 324 -34.60 2.48 0.55
N ILE A 325 -34.40 2.93 1.80
CA ILE A 325 -33.31 2.47 2.69
C ILE A 325 -33.74 1.26 3.55
N HIS A 326 -35.01 0.87 3.54
CA HIS A 326 -35.52 -0.18 4.45
C HIS A 326 -34.76 -1.51 4.37
N SER A 327 -34.17 -1.85 3.22
CA SER A 327 -33.29 -3.02 3.10
C SER A 327 -31.99 -2.88 3.92
N LEU A 328 -31.42 -1.68 4.03
CA LEU A 328 -30.21 -1.43 4.82
C LEU A 328 -30.49 -1.51 6.32
N GLU A 329 -31.66 -1.05 6.77
CA GLU A 329 -32.07 -1.14 8.19
C GLU A 329 -32.16 -2.59 8.68
N THR A 330 -32.47 -3.54 7.79
CA THR A 330 -32.42 -4.96 8.12
C THR A 330 -30.98 -5.50 8.22
N LEU A 331 -30.05 -4.95 7.43
CA LEU A 331 -28.63 -5.31 7.44
C LEU A 331 -27.86 -4.71 8.62
N THR A 332 -28.28 -3.55 9.14
CA THR A 332 -27.61 -2.85 10.26
C THR A 332 -28.04 -3.35 11.64
N ARG A 333 -28.99 -4.28 11.73
CA ARG A 333 -29.36 -4.90 13.01
C ARG A 333 -28.21 -5.79 13.48
N PRO A 334 -27.64 -5.54 14.68
CA PRO A 334 -26.57 -6.36 15.22
C PRO A 334 -27.10 -7.78 15.48
N GLN A 335 -26.84 -8.68 14.56
CA GLN A 335 -26.98 -10.12 14.77
C GLN A 335 -25.59 -10.62 15.16
N PRO A 336 -25.34 -10.97 16.44
CA PRO A 336 -24.04 -11.45 16.88
C PRO A 336 -23.62 -12.67 16.06
N HIS A 337 -22.73 -12.49 15.10
CA HIS A 337 -22.16 -13.59 14.34
C HIS A 337 -21.14 -14.32 15.23
N TYR A 338 -21.42 -15.58 15.52
CA TYR A 338 -20.60 -16.42 16.40
C TYR A 338 -19.13 -16.48 15.95
N LEU A 339 -18.85 -16.47 14.64
CA LEU A 339 -17.49 -16.44 14.10
C LEU A 339 -16.75 -15.16 14.48
N ILE A 340 -17.38 -13.98 14.31
CA ILE A 340 -16.76 -12.70 14.67
C ILE A 340 -16.49 -12.65 16.17
N ILE A 341 -17.44 -13.10 16.99
CA ILE A 341 -17.28 -13.18 18.44
C ILE A 341 -16.15 -14.12 18.83
N ALA A 342 -16.05 -15.30 18.19
CA ALA A 342 -14.97 -16.25 18.41
C ALA A 342 -13.60 -15.67 18.02
N SER A 343 -13.52 -14.98 16.89
CA SER A 343 -12.29 -14.29 16.46
C SER A 343 -11.89 -13.17 17.42
N LEU A 344 -12.86 -12.38 17.94
CA LEU A 344 -12.59 -11.34 18.93
C LEU A 344 -12.17 -11.93 20.28
N LEU A 345 -12.78 -13.03 20.71
CA LEU A 345 -12.38 -13.78 21.89
C LEU A 345 -10.92 -14.22 21.78
N LEU A 346 -10.55 -14.85 20.66
CA LEU A 346 -9.19 -15.28 20.40
C LEU A 346 -8.21 -14.10 20.33
N GLY A 347 -8.59 -13.02 19.64
CA GLY A 347 -7.76 -11.81 19.53
C GLY A 347 -7.47 -11.18 20.89
N TRP A 348 -8.50 -10.97 21.72
CA TRP A 348 -8.30 -10.46 23.08
C TRP A 348 -7.50 -11.43 23.96
N PHE A 349 -7.64 -12.73 23.76
CA PHE A 349 -6.88 -13.73 24.50
C PHE A 349 -5.39 -13.57 24.21
N LEU A 350 -5.02 -13.52 22.93
CA LEU A 350 -3.65 -13.32 22.49
C LEU A 350 -3.08 -11.98 23.00
N VAL A 351 -3.83 -10.88 22.87
CA VAL A 351 -3.38 -9.56 23.36
C VAL A 351 -3.12 -9.57 24.86
N ILE A 352 -4.04 -10.14 25.66
CA ILE A 352 -3.88 -10.21 27.11
C ILE A 352 -2.72 -11.13 27.49
N THR A 353 -2.60 -12.30 26.86
CA THR A 353 -1.48 -13.22 27.09
C THR A 353 -0.14 -12.56 26.80
N THR A 354 -0.01 -11.89 25.65
CA THR A 354 1.23 -11.20 25.26
C THR A 354 1.55 -10.04 26.20
N PHE A 355 0.56 -9.20 26.53
CA PHE A 355 0.74 -8.10 27.46
C PHE A 355 1.21 -8.58 28.83
N VAL A 356 0.52 -9.57 29.39
CA VAL A 356 0.86 -10.14 30.70
C VAL A 356 2.23 -10.81 30.67
N SER A 357 2.57 -11.52 29.59
CA SER A 357 3.89 -12.15 29.44
C SER A 357 5.01 -11.12 29.37
N ARG A 358 4.85 -10.01 28.63
CA ARG A 358 5.83 -8.91 28.60
C ARG A 358 6.00 -8.22 29.96
N VAL A 359 4.90 -8.06 30.71
CA VAL A 359 4.97 -7.51 32.08
C VAL A 359 5.76 -8.46 32.99
N PHE A 360 5.50 -9.77 32.92
CA PHE A 360 6.27 -10.75 33.68
C PHE A 360 7.72 -10.82 33.22
N GLU A 361 8.01 -10.70 31.92
CA GLU A 361 9.37 -10.73 31.37
C GLU A 361 10.20 -9.62 31.99
N LYS A 362 9.65 -8.40 31.97
CA LYS A 362 10.28 -7.23 32.57
C LYS A 362 10.34 -7.29 34.11
N ALA A 363 9.38 -7.94 34.76
CA ALA A 363 9.40 -8.12 36.21
C ALA A 363 10.42 -9.17 36.64
N PHE A 364 10.58 -10.26 35.87
CA PHE A 364 11.52 -11.34 36.16
C PHE A 364 12.95 -11.02 35.70
N SER A 365 13.13 -10.18 34.69
CA SER A 365 14.46 -9.67 34.32
C SER A 365 15.11 -8.87 35.44
N LEU A 366 14.32 -8.35 36.40
CA LEU A 366 14.85 -7.70 37.60
C LEU A 366 15.36 -8.69 38.66
N ILE A 367 15.11 -9.98 38.48
CA ILE A 367 15.41 -11.04 39.47
C ILE A 367 16.39 -12.08 38.89
N ASP A 368 16.95 -11.86 37.68
CA ASP A 368 17.98 -12.69 37.02
C ASP A 368 17.74 -14.22 36.97
N SER A 369 16.50 -14.70 37.15
CA SER A 369 16.29 -16.10 37.55
C SER A 369 15.29 -16.92 36.73
N TYR A 370 14.66 -16.37 35.69
CA TYR A 370 13.62 -17.12 34.95
C TYR A 370 13.84 -17.12 33.43
N SER A 371 13.63 -18.30 32.82
CA SER A 371 13.64 -18.43 31.36
C SER A 371 12.37 -17.78 30.75
N PRO A 372 12.45 -17.24 29.53
CA PRO A 372 11.30 -16.68 28.82
C PRO A 372 10.09 -17.63 28.77
N THR A 373 10.32 -18.94 28.64
CA THR A 373 9.25 -19.94 28.59
C THR A 373 8.40 -19.97 29.86
N VAL A 374 9.02 -19.84 31.04
CA VAL A 374 8.28 -19.81 32.31
C VAL A 374 7.42 -18.55 32.38
N THR A 375 7.94 -17.42 31.93
CA THR A 375 7.23 -16.15 31.83
C THR A 375 5.97 -16.26 30.97
N TRP A 376 6.07 -16.91 29.79
CA TRP A 376 4.94 -17.13 28.90
C TRP A 376 3.91 -18.11 29.46
N ILE A 377 4.34 -19.19 30.14
CA ILE A 377 3.43 -20.14 30.80
C ILE A 377 2.65 -19.44 31.92
N VAL A 378 3.34 -18.69 32.78
CA VAL A 378 2.71 -17.93 33.87
C VAL A 378 1.78 -16.85 33.31
N GLY A 379 2.21 -16.15 32.26
CA GLY A 379 1.40 -15.14 31.58
C GLY A 379 0.14 -15.71 30.93
N GLY A 380 0.26 -16.87 30.26
CA GLY A 380 -0.88 -17.60 29.69
C GLY A 380 -1.86 -18.10 30.76
N GLY A 381 -1.35 -18.64 31.87
CA GLY A 381 -2.19 -19.07 33.00
C GLY A 381 -2.95 -17.91 33.64
N TYR A 382 -2.31 -16.75 33.78
CA TYR A 382 -2.95 -15.55 34.31
C TYR A 382 -3.96 -14.96 33.32
N ALA A 383 -3.68 -14.98 32.02
CA ALA A 383 -4.64 -14.61 30.98
C ALA A 383 -5.89 -15.50 31.02
N LEU A 384 -5.73 -16.82 31.17
CA LEU A 384 -6.86 -17.74 31.37
C LEU A 384 -7.67 -17.40 32.62
N HIS A 385 -7.01 -17.02 33.72
CA HIS A 385 -7.69 -16.57 34.93
C HIS A 385 -8.50 -15.28 34.69
N ILE A 386 -7.94 -14.28 34.01
CA ILE A 386 -8.67 -13.07 33.61
C ILE A 386 -9.87 -13.41 32.72
N PHE A 387 -9.71 -14.35 31.78
CA PHE A 387 -10.78 -14.83 30.91
C PHE A 387 -11.88 -15.58 31.68
N SER A 388 -11.53 -16.27 32.78
CA SER A 388 -12.51 -16.93 33.64
C SER A 388 -13.41 -15.93 34.40
N ILE A 389 -12.99 -14.67 34.51
CA ILE A 389 -13.81 -13.59 35.05
C ILE A 389 -14.79 -13.15 33.94
N GLN A 390 -15.91 -13.86 33.87
CA GLN A 390 -16.96 -13.70 32.84
C GLN A 390 -17.40 -12.23 32.64
N SER A 391 -17.36 -11.41 33.69
CA SER A 391 -17.75 -10.00 33.63
C SER A 391 -16.75 -9.10 32.89
N ILE A 392 -15.46 -9.42 32.90
CA ILE A 392 -14.42 -8.67 32.16
C ILE A 392 -14.44 -9.11 30.70
N LEU A 393 -14.45 -10.43 30.47
CA LEU A 393 -14.42 -10.99 29.13
C LEU A 393 -15.64 -10.59 28.29
N SER A 394 -16.84 -10.70 28.88
CA SER A 394 -18.07 -10.28 28.19
C SER A 394 -18.04 -8.79 27.86
N LYS A 395 -17.57 -7.92 28.77
CA LYS A 395 -17.46 -6.47 28.50
C LYS A 395 -16.44 -6.16 27.39
N LEU A 396 -15.28 -6.81 27.38
CA LEU A 396 -14.26 -6.59 26.34
C LEU A 396 -14.76 -7.07 24.97
N VAL A 397 -15.25 -8.31 24.90
CA VAL A 397 -15.64 -8.93 23.63
C VAL A 397 -16.91 -8.30 23.08
N ILE A 398 -17.95 -8.16 23.91
CA ILE A 398 -19.22 -7.53 23.48
C ILE A 398 -18.98 -6.05 23.20
N GLY A 399 -18.16 -5.37 24.02
CA GLY A 399 -17.78 -3.98 23.79
C GLY A 399 -17.07 -3.78 22.45
N SER A 400 -16.01 -4.56 22.18
CA SER A 400 -15.30 -4.51 20.89
C SER A 400 -16.19 -4.89 19.71
N TYR A 401 -17.04 -5.91 19.86
CA TYR A 401 -18.01 -6.29 18.85
C TYR A 401 -18.98 -5.13 18.55
N GLN A 402 -19.53 -4.50 19.59
CA GLN A 402 -20.42 -3.35 19.46
C GLN A 402 -19.71 -2.15 18.83
N THR A 403 -18.47 -1.86 19.21
CA THR A 403 -17.67 -0.79 18.61
C THR A 403 -17.40 -1.05 17.13
N LEU A 404 -16.98 -2.27 16.77
CA LEU A 404 -16.77 -2.67 15.38
C LEU A 404 -18.06 -2.59 14.57
N TRP A 405 -19.16 -3.13 15.12
CA TRP A 405 -20.46 -3.09 14.47
C TRP A 405 -20.95 -1.66 14.27
N ASN A 406 -20.86 -0.81 15.29
CA ASN A 406 -21.18 0.61 15.19
C ASN A 406 -20.33 1.30 14.12
N GLY A 407 -19.05 0.92 14.03
CA GLY A 407 -18.16 1.38 12.97
C GLY A 407 -18.64 1.00 11.57
N ILE A 408 -19.04 -0.26 11.38
CA ILE A 408 -19.61 -0.75 10.13
C ILE A 408 -20.91 0.00 9.80
N VAL A 409 -21.80 0.19 10.79
CA VAL A 409 -23.07 0.91 10.61
C VAL A 409 -22.83 2.37 10.23
N ILE A 410 -21.89 3.05 10.89
CA ILE A 410 -21.50 4.43 10.54
C ILE A 410 -20.97 4.46 9.11
N LEU A 411 -20.04 3.56 8.76
CA LEU A 411 -19.46 3.49 7.42
C LEU A 411 -20.54 3.26 6.35
N LEU A 412 -21.42 2.28 6.54
CA LEU A 412 -22.52 1.99 5.61
C LEU A 412 -23.47 3.18 5.48
N THR A 413 -23.82 3.82 6.59
CA THR A 413 -24.69 5.00 6.60
C THR A 413 -24.05 6.17 5.85
N THR A 414 -22.74 6.39 6.03
CA THR A 414 -21.99 7.38 5.27
C THR A 414 -21.98 7.04 3.78
N VAL A 415 -21.67 5.81 3.40
CA VAL A 415 -21.67 5.37 1.99
C VAL A 415 -23.04 5.61 1.35
N VAL A 416 -24.13 5.24 2.02
CA VAL A 416 -25.50 5.48 1.54
C VAL A 416 -25.79 6.98 1.40
N THR A 417 -25.38 7.79 2.38
CA THR A 417 -25.60 9.25 2.37
C THR A 417 -24.86 9.91 1.22
N VAL A 418 -23.56 9.60 1.06
CA VAL A 418 -22.73 10.10 -0.04
C VAL A 418 -23.28 9.65 -1.39
N SER A 419 -23.67 8.38 -1.51
CA SER A 419 -24.23 7.83 -2.74
C SER A 419 -25.54 8.52 -3.13
N ARG A 420 -26.46 8.74 -2.18
CA ARG A 420 -27.71 9.47 -2.44
C ARG A 420 -27.46 10.92 -2.82
N ALA A 421 -26.49 11.59 -2.20
CA ALA A 421 -26.10 12.95 -2.57
C ALA A 421 -25.53 13.00 -3.99
N ALA A 422 -24.66 12.06 -4.36
CA ALA A 422 -24.11 11.93 -5.71
C ALA A 422 -25.21 11.65 -6.76
N ALA A 423 -26.16 10.76 -6.45
CA ALA A 423 -27.30 10.48 -7.32
C ALA A 423 -28.24 11.70 -7.48
N SER A 424 -28.47 12.47 -6.41
CA SER A 424 -29.23 13.72 -6.49
C SER A 424 -28.52 14.78 -7.34
N LEU A 425 -27.21 14.92 -7.20
CA LEU A 425 -26.40 15.80 -8.05
C LEU A 425 -26.48 15.37 -9.53
N SER A 426 -26.42 14.06 -9.78
CA SER A 426 -26.62 13.50 -11.11
C SER A 426 -28.01 13.81 -11.68
N GLY A 427 -29.07 13.70 -10.87
CA GLY A 427 -30.43 14.08 -11.27
C GLY A 427 -30.57 15.55 -11.63
N LEU A 428 -29.89 16.44 -10.88
CA LEU A 428 -29.79 17.87 -11.20
C LEU A 428 -29.07 18.08 -12.55
N LEU A 429 -27.92 17.42 -12.75
CA LEU A 429 -27.08 17.58 -13.94
C LEU A 429 -27.77 17.09 -15.22
N PHE A 430 -28.51 15.98 -15.16
CA PHE A 430 -29.16 15.36 -16.31
C PHE A 430 -30.66 15.65 -16.41
N GLY A 431 -31.21 16.45 -15.50
CA GLY A 431 -32.58 16.96 -15.57
C GLY A 431 -33.69 15.93 -15.32
N TYR A 432 -33.42 14.87 -14.55
CA TYR A 432 -34.45 13.89 -14.19
C TYR A 432 -34.93 14.09 -12.74
N ASN A 433 -36.26 14.15 -12.58
CA ASN A 433 -36.92 14.33 -11.28
C ASN A 433 -37.33 13.00 -10.63
N ASN A 434 -37.33 11.91 -11.40
CA ASN A 434 -37.73 10.58 -10.96
C ASN A 434 -36.65 9.56 -11.30
N PHE A 435 -36.08 8.92 -10.28
CA PHE A 435 -35.03 7.92 -10.46
C PHE A 435 -35.50 6.65 -11.17
N ASN A 436 -36.81 6.39 -11.22
CA ASN A 436 -37.38 5.28 -12.00
C ASN A 436 -37.21 5.48 -13.52
N GLU A 437 -36.98 6.72 -13.96
CA GLU A 437 -36.82 7.04 -15.37
C GLU A 437 -35.36 6.95 -15.84
N VAL A 438 -34.42 6.60 -14.96
CA VAL A 438 -33.00 6.45 -15.32
C VAL A 438 -32.78 5.16 -16.09
N VAL A 439 -32.00 5.21 -17.19
CA VAL A 439 -31.73 4.07 -18.08
C VAL A 439 -31.28 2.82 -17.32
N THR A 440 -30.38 2.94 -16.34
CA THR A 440 -29.94 1.77 -15.55
C THR A 440 -31.10 1.10 -14.82
N ILE A 441 -31.98 1.86 -14.17
CA ILE A 441 -33.14 1.30 -13.46
C ILE A 441 -34.12 0.67 -14.44
N TYR A 442 -34.34 1.31 -15.59
CA TYR A 442 -35.20 0.77 -16.64
C TYR A 442 -34.66 -0.55 -17.24
N VAL A 443 -33.35 -0.63 -17.49
CA VAL A 443 -32.70 -1.79 -18.13
C VAL A 443 -32.47 -2.94 -17.14
N PHE A 444 -31.96 -2.63 -15.93
CA PHE A 444 -31.51 -3.65 -14.98
C PHE A 444 -32.45 -3.85 -13.79
N GLY A 445 -33.37 -2.93 -13.49
CA GLY A 445 -34.28 -3.03 -12.37
C GLY A 445 -33.55 -3.28 -11.04
N ASP A 446 -33.90 -4.36 -10.35
CA ASP A 446 -33.28 -4.77 -9.08
C ASP A 446 -31.81 -5.19 -9.24
N ALA A 447 -31.39 -5.65 -10.43
CA ALA A 447 -30.01 -6.02 -10.70
C ALA A 447 -29.05 -4.81 -10.68
N THR A 448 -29.57 -3.57 -10.69
CA THR A 448 -28.79 -2.34 -10.53
C THR A 448 -27.91 -2.37 -9.28
N LEU A 449 -28.41 -2.93 -8.17
CA LEU A 449 -27.61 -3.09 -6.95
C LEU A 449 -26.41 -4.02 -7.18
N GLY A 450 -26.63 -5.14 -7.87
CA GLY A 450 -25.56 -6.08 -8.22
C GLY A 450 -24.50 -5.43 -9.10
N VAL A 451 -24.91 -4.62 -10.10
CA VAL A 451 -23.99 -3.86 -10.95
C VAL A 451 -23.18 -2.84 -10.13
N ALA A 452 -23.83 -2.08 -9.24
CA ALA A 452 -23.15 -1.12 -8.37
C ALA A 452 -22.11 -1.80 -7.46
N VAL A 453 -22.49 -2.92 -6.83
CA VAL A 453 -21.57 -3.71 -5.99
C VAL A 453 -20.43 -4.30 -6.80
N PHE A 454 -20.70 -4.83 -8.00
CA PHE A 454 -19.66 -5.33 -8.90
C PHE A 454 -18.65 -4.23 -9.26
N LEU A 455 -19.12 -3.02 -9.61
CA LEU A 455 -18.25 -1.87 -9.88
C LEU A 455 -17.46 -1.45 -8.64
N LEU A 456 -18.05 -1.54 -7.44
CA LEU A 456 -17.34 -1.27 -6.19
C LEU A 456 -16.19 -2.27 -5.97
N VAL A 457 -16.45 -3.56 -6.16
CA VAL A 457 -15.42 -4.61 -6.04
C VAL A 457 -14.32 -4.41 -7.10
N ALA A 458 -14.71 -4.11 -8.34
CA ALA A 458 -13.76 -3.79 -9.40
C ALA A 458 -12.91 -2.56 -9.04
N ALA A 459 -13.50 -1.54 -8.40
CA ALA A 459 -12.76 -0.38 -7.92
C ALA A 459 -11.68 -0.77 -6.92
N PHE A 460 -11.98 -1.61 -5.94
CA PHE A 460 -10.96 -2.10 -5.00
C PHE A 460 -9.85 -2.90 -5.68
N ALA A 461 -10.20 -3.76 -6.64
CA ALA A 461 -9.20 -4.51 -7.41
C ALA A 461 -8.27 -3.59 -8.22
N PHE A 462 -8.82 -2.57 -8.89
CA PHE A 462 -8.02 -1.59 -9.62
C PHE A 462 -7.20 -0.69 -8.69
N PHE A 463 -7.73 -0.36 -7.51
CA PHE A 463 -7.01 0.42 -6.50
C PHE A 463 -5.79 -0.33 -5.98
N ASP A 464 -5.95 -1.60 -5.60
CA ASP A 464 -4.83 -2.46 -5.18
C ASP A 464 -3.78 -2.61 -6.30
N ALA A 465 -4.22 -2.93 -7.52
CA ALA A 465 -3.34 -3.05 -8.68
C ALA A 465 -2.59 -1.74 -9.00
N THR A 466 -3.18 -0.58 -8.70
CA THR A 466 -2.52 0.72 -8.88
C THR A 466 -1.25 0.80 -8.05
N GLY A 467 -1.28 0.38 -6.78
CA GLY A 467 -0.11 0.36 -5.90
C GLY A 467 1.00 -0.57 -6.40
N SER A 468 0.63 -1.79 -6.82
CA SER A 468 1.60 -2.77 -7.35
C SER A 468 2.26 -2.30 -8.64
N TYR A 469 1.48 -1.80 -9.61
CA TYR A 469 2.06 -1.31 -10.86
C TYR A 469 2.91 -0.06 -10.67
N LYS A 470 2.56 0.80 -9.70
CA LYS A 470 3.38 1.96 -9.34
C LYS A 470 4.74 1.56 -8.78
N ARG A 471 4.77 0.56 -7.90
CA ARG A 471 6.01 0.01 -7.35
C ARG A 471 6.90 -0.59 -8.44
N ASN A 472 6.32 -1.44 -9.28
CA ASN A 472 7.05 -2.05 -10.40
C ASN A 472 7.57 -0.97 -11.34
N TYR A 473 6.79 0.08 -11.63
CA TYR A 473 7.27 1.20 -12.43
C TYR A 473 8.56 1.82 -11.84
N VAL A 474 8.60 2.10 -10.53
CA VAL A 474 9.78 2.67 -9.86
C VAL A 474 10.97 1.72 -9.89
N GLU A 475 10.75 0.43 -9.63
CA GLU A 475 11.80 -0.60 -9.65
C GLU A 475 12.41 -0.76 -11.05
N TYR A 476 11.58 -0.80 -12.10
CA TYR A 476 12.05 -0.82 -13.48
C TYR A 476 12.73 0.49 -13.88
N LEU A 477 12.26 1.63 -13.38
CA LEU A 477 12.89 2.93 -13.63
C LEU A 477 14.32 2.97 -13.08
N ILE A 478 14.54 2.50 -11.85
CA ILE A 478 15.86 2.47 -11.22
C ILE A 478 16.78 1.48 -11.94
N SER A 479 16.29 0.26 -12.19
CA SER A 479 17.09 -0.79 -12.83
C SER A 479 17.50 -0.46 -14.26
N GLU A 480 16.59 0.06 -15.08
CA GLU A 480 16.93 0.48 -16.45
C GLU A 480 17.90 1.67 -16.45
N THR A 481 17.79 2.58 -15.47
CA THR A 481 18.71 3.71 -15.35
C THR A 481 20.10 3.24 -15.03
N TRP A 482 20.24 2.31 -14.07
CA TRP A 482 21.52 1.73 -13.73
C TRP A 482 22.18 1.05 -14.95
N VAL A 483 21.44 0.19 -15.67
CA VAL A 483 21.97 -0.48 -16.87
C VAL A 483 22.41 0.55 -17.92
N SER A 484 21.54 1.52 -18.22
CA SER A 484 21.82 2.52 -19.25
C SER A 484 23.03 3.40 -18.94
N LEU A 485 23.20 3.77 -17.67
CA LEU A 485 24.30 4.62 -17.26
C LEU A 485 25.60 3.85 -17.08
N ALA A 486 25.55 2.59 -16.64
CA ALA A 486 26.74 1.73 -16.55
C ALA A 486 27.38 1.53 -17.94
N GLU A 487 26.56 1.26 -18.97
CA GLU A 487 27.01 1.18 -20.36
C GLU A 487 27.66 2.48 -20.84
N ALA A 488 27.11 3.64 -20.43
CA ALA A 488 27.66 4.94 -20.78
C ALA A 488 29.03 5.19 -20.11
N VAL A 489 29.18 4.84 -18.83
CA VAL A 489 30.45 4.97 -18.09
C VAL A 489 31.52 4.05 -18.70
N ASP A 490 31.20 2.80 -19.00
CA ASP A 490 32.13 1.87 -19.64
C ASP A 490 32.57 2.34 -21.03
N SER A 491 31.65 2.92 -21.80
CA SER A 491 31.98 3.49 -23.12
C SER A 491 32.95 4.66 -23.02
N ASN A 492 32.77 5.56 -22.04
CA ASN A 492 33.67 6.69 -21.81
C ASN A 492 35.07 6.24 -21.37
N ASN A 493 35.14 5.26 -20.47
CA ASN A 493 36.43 4.71 -20.00
C ASN A 493 37.23 4.05 -21.13
N ASN A 494 36.55 3.35 -22.03
CA ASN A 494 37.20 2.74 -23.20
C ASN A 494 37.71 3.79 -24.19
N GLU A 495 36.95 4.87 -24.43
CA GLU A 495 37.41 5.98 -25.27
C GLU A 495 38.62 6.71 -24.68
N GLU A 496 38.68 6.88 -23.36
CA GLU A 496 39.83 7.49 -22.69
C GLU A 496 41.06 6.57 -22.72
N ALA A 497 40.87 5.26 -22.55
CA ALA A 497 41.93 4.27 -22.69
C ALA A 497 42.51 4.23 -24.12
N GLU A 498 41.67 4.35 -25.15
CA GLU A 498 42.10 4.41 -26.55
C GLU A 498 42.89 5.70 -26.83
N LYS A 499 42.42 6.85 -26.35
CA LYS A 499 43.11 8.16 -26.49
C LYS A 499 44.46 8.21 -25.76
N THR A 500 44.59 7.52 -24.63
CA THR A 500 45.85 7.48 -23.86
C THR A 500 46.82 6.41 -24.37
N GLY A 501 46.32 5.30 -24.91
CA GLY A 501 47.14 4.22 -25.48
C GLY A 501 47.89 4.60 -26.75
N ASP A 502 47.33 5.45 -27.61
CA ASP A 502 47.95 5.81 -28.90
C ASP A 502 49.16 6.77 -28.74
N ASN A 503 49.20 7.55 -27.65
CA ASN A 503 50.33 8.45 -27.36
C ASN A 503 51.60 7.73 -26.87
N ASN A 504 51.51 6.46 -26.45
CA ASN A 504 52.67 5.67 -26.00
C ASN A 504 53.21 4.71 -27.07
N ARG A 505 52.62 4.66 -28.27
CA ARG A 505 53.06 3.76 -29.35
C ARG A 505 54.10 4.39 -30.31
N GLY A 506 54.56 5.60 -30.02
CA GLY A 506 55.51 6.37 -30.85
C GLY A 506 57.00 6.26 -30.49
N GLU A 507 57.37 5.72 -29.32
CA GLU A 507 58.77 5.61 -28.88
C GLU A 507 59.08 4.19 -28.38
N THR A 508 59.05 3.21 -29.28
CA THR A 508 59.88 2.00 -29.09
C THR A 508 60.81 1.89 -30.28
N GLN A 509 61.93 2.55 -30.06
CA GLN A 509 63.15 2.55 -30.82
C GLN A 509 63.55 1.12 -31.22
N ASN A 510 63.83 0.94 -32.51
CA ASN A 510 64.64 -0.15 -33.04
C ASN A 510 65.86 -0.37 -32.14
N ASP A 511 65.93 -1.50 -31.46
CA ASP A 511 67.20 -2.16 -31.17
C ASP A 511 66.98 -3.68 -31.29
N THR A 512 67.66 -4.23 -32.28
CA THR A 512 68.11 -5.62 -32.48
C THR A 512 68.21 -6.45 -31.20
N ASP A 513 67.75 -7.70 -31.24
CA ASP A 513 68.65 -8.84 -31.07
C ASP A 513 68.05 -10.14 -31.61
N ASP A 514 68.87 -10.89 -32.33
CA ASP A 514 68.60 -12.20 -32.90
C ASP A 514 68.65 -13.27 -31.79
N GLY A 515 67.67 -14.15 -31.73
CA GLY A 515 67.67 -15.24 -30.74
C GLY A 515 66.62 -16.30 -31.04
N GLU A 516 66.98 -17.23 -31.93
CA GLU A 516 66.43 -18.58 -32.00
C GLU A 516 66.26 -19.17 -30.59
N ASP A 517 65.07 -19.70 -30.25
CA ASP A 517 65.02 -21.05 -29.70
C ASP A 517 63.65 -21.70 -29.88
N ASP A 518 63.72 -22.92 -30.37
CA ASP A 518 62.64 -23.88 -30.55
C ASP A 518 62.13 -24.38 -29.19
N SER A 519 60.82 -24.43 -28.99
CA SER A 519 60.16 -25.63 -28.42
C SER A 519 58.65 -25.42 -28.22
N VAL A 520 57.91 -26.00 -29.14
CA VAL A 520 56.51 -26.41 -29.01
C VAL A 520 56.40 -27.45 -27.88
N PRO A 521 55.30 -27.44 -27.10
CA PRO A 521 54.47 -28.64 -27.14
C PRO A 521 52.99 -28.35 -27.30
N ASP A 522 52.44 -29.01 -28.32
CA ASP A 522 51.06 -29.51 -28.39
C ASP A 522 50.58 -30.04 -27.04
N LYS A 523 49.39 -29.62 -26.62
CA LYS A 523 48.32 -30.46 -26.02
C LYS A 523 47.21 -29.59 -25.43
N LEU A 524 46.06 -29.54 -26.09
CA LEU A 524 44.80 -30.14 -25.63
C LEU A 524 43.63 -29.64 -26.49
N GLN A 525 43.19 -30.54 -27.36
CA GLN A 525 41.84 -30.62 -27.92
C GLN A 525 40.86 -31.15 -26.85
N ASN A 526 39.56 -30.92 -27.11
CA ASN A 526 38.35 -31.39 -26.40
C ASN A 526 37.97 -30.52 -25.19
N GLU A 527 36.75 -29.99 -25.06
CA GLU A 527 35.46 -30.62 -25.36
C GLU A 527 34.43 -29.65 -25.95
N SER A 528 33.78 -30.11 -27.01
CA SER A 528 32.44 -29.72 -27.41
C SER A 528 31.41 -30.53 -26.62
N SER A 529 30.44 -29.87 -25.98
CA SER A 529 29.10 -30.42 -25.72
C SER A 529 28.19 -29.22 -25.50
N ASP A 530 27.28 -28.95 -26.43
CA ASP A 530 25.88 -29.40 -26.35
C ASP A 530 25.21 -28.97 -25.04
N ASN A 531 24.45 -27.87 -25.10
CA ASN A 531 23.16 -27.86 -24.41
C ASN A 531 22.18 -26.91 -25.10
N ASP A 532 21.42 -27.52 -26.00
CA ASP A 532 20.15 -27.07 -26.52
C ASP A 532 19.04 -27.36 -25.49
N SER A 533 17.95 -26.61 -25.57
CA SER A 533 16.68 -26.80 -24.87
C SER A 533 16.60 -26.54 -23.34
N THR A 534 15.88 -25.49 -22.95
CA THR A 534 14.44 -25.61 -22.68
C THR A 534 13.83 -24.22 -22.52
N GLY A 535 12.87 -23.90 -23.39
CA GLY A 535 11.89 -22.87 -23.10
C GLY A 535 10.85 -23.40 -22.11
N ARG A 536 10.54 -22.59 -21.10
CA ARG A 536 9.23 -22.54 -20.47
C ARG A 536 9.01 -21.17 -19.85
#